data_AF-A0A0K0ECL6-F1
#
_entry.id   AF-A0A0K0ECL6-F1
#
_cell.length_a   1.000
_cell.length_b   1.000
_cell.length_c   1.000
_cell.angle_alpha   90.00
_cell.angle_beta   90.00
_cell.angle_gamma   90.00
#
_symmetry.space_group_name_H-M   'P 1'
#
loop_
_entity.id
_entity.type
_entity.pdbx_description
1 polymer ?
#
loop_
_entity_poly.entity_id
_entity_poly.type
_entity_poly.pdbx_seq_one_letter_code
_entity_poly.pdbx_strand_id
1 'polypeptide(L)'
;MTNNKELNFSIEKILSDDFGGNKKTKNTMKNVTIELENSELWKKFYELGTEMIVTKSGRRMFPVLQIKIRGLEIKKKYSLSLKFFLMSTKKYRYSFHQSKWVTCGVGEENVGSKIFIHPDSPSSGHYWMKHIISFEKLKLTNNVFDRNGHIVVNSMQKYNVLFTIVAHHDDNNFNEIEEKHFSFKETEFMAVTAYQNHQITQLKIERNPFAKGFREMENELFIKKDILNLF
;
A
#
# COMPACT_ATOMS: atom_id res chain seq x y z
N MET A 1 -9.58 -13.81 -34.06
CA MET A 1 -9.35 -14.42 -32.73
C MET A 1 -8.00 -13.95 -32.22
N THR A 2 -7.96 -12.80 -31.54
CA THR A 2 -6.75 -12.35 -30.86
C THR A 2 -6.77 -12.92 -29.45
N ASN A 3 -5.84 -13.83 -29.16
CA ASN A 3 -5.64 -14.40 -27.84
C ASN A 3 -5.35 -13.27 -26.84
N ASN A 4 -6.33 -12.92 -26.02
CA ASN A 4 -6.11 -12.19 -24.77
C ASN A 4 -5.24 -13.07 -23.88
N LYS A 5 -3.92 -12.93 -24.01
CA LYS A 5 -3.00 -13.32 -22.96
C LYS A 5 -3.35 -12.44 -21.76
N GLU A 6 -4.22 -12.94 -20.88
CA GLU A 6 -4.31 -12.39 -19.53
C GLU A 6 -2.89 -12.43 -18.97
N LEU A 7 -2.26 -11.25 -18.89
CA LEU A 7 -1.03 -11.04 -18.16
C LEU A 7 -1.39 -11.29 -16.68
N ASN A 8 -1.37 -12.56 -16.29
CA ASN A 8 -1.35 -12.97 -14.91
C ASN A 8 -0.03 -12.46 -14.32
N PHE A 9 -0.05 -11.21 -13.86
CA PHE A 9 0.85 -10.68 -12.84
C PHE A 9 0.57 -11.43 -11.53
N SER A 10 0.71 -12.76 -11.54
CA SER A 10 0.71 -13.54 -10.31
C SER A 10 1.97 -13.16 -9.55
N ILE A 11 1.82 -12.93 -8.24
CA ILE A 11 2.89 -12.63 -7.29
C ILE A 11 4.08 -13.58 -7.49
N GLU A 12 3.81 -14.85 -7.79
CA GLU A 12 4.81 -15.85 -8.14
C GLU A 12 5.75 -15.39 -9.25
N LYS A 13 5.26 -14.74 -10.31
CA LYS A 13 6.08 -14.31 -11.44
C LYS A 13 7.01 -13.14 -11.09
N ILE A 14 6.54 -12.20 -10.27
CA ILE A 14 7.37 -11.08 -9.78
C ILE A 14 8.43 -11.58 -8.79
N LEU A 15 8.12 -12.64 -8.03
CA LEU A 15 9.04 -13.27 -7.10
C LEU A 15 9.94 -14.35 -7.76
N SER A 16 9.58 -14.87 -8.94
CA SER A 16 10.30 -15.96 -9.62
C SER A 16 11.34 -15.50 -10.63
N ASP A 17 11.44 -14.20 -10.94
CA ASP A 17 12.54 -13.65 -11.74
C ASP A 17 13.84 -13.67 -10.90
N ASP A 18 14.21 -14.84 -10.40
CA ASP A 18 15.56 -15.16 -9.95
C ASP A 18 16.43 -15.20 -11.21
N PHE A 19 17.17 -14.11 -11.45
CA PHE A 19 18.19 -14.06 -12.49
C PHE A 19 19.24 -15.13 -12.21
N GLY A 20 19.19 -16.19 -13.02
CA GLY A 20 20.15 -17.29 -12.99
C GLY A 20 21.58 -16.82 -13.17
N GLY A 21 22.39 -17.05 -12.14
CA GLY A 21 23.84 -16.94 -12.18
C GLY A 21 24.43 -17.76 -11.05
N ASN A 22 25.12 -18.86 -11.39
CA ASN A 22 25.84 -19.72 -10.45
C ASN A 22 26.97 -18.93 -9.75
N LYS A 23 26.64 -18.22 -8.67
CA LYS A 23 27.56 -17.83 -7.62
C LYS A 23 26.92 -18.21 -6.29
N LYS A 24 27.70 -18.78 -5.37
CA LYS A 24 27.29 -19.06 -4.00
C LYS A 24 27.06 -17.71 -3.28
N THR A 25 25.95 -17.06 -3.56
CA THR A 25 25.57 -15.80 -2.91
C THR A 25 25.23 -16.14 -1.46
N LYS A 26 25.95 -15.52 -0.53
CA LYS A 26 25.61 -15.62 0.89
C LYS A 26 24.31 -14.82 1.05
N ASN A 27 23.16 -15.50 0.95
CA ASN A 27 21.85 -14.87 1.18
C ASN A 27 21.74 -14.49 2.65
N THR A 28 22.21 -13.29 2.99
CA THR A 28 22.21 -12.74 4.35
C THR A 28 20.79 -12.43 4.82
N MET A 29 19.86 -12.21 3.89
CA MET A 29 18.48 -11.86 4.17
C MET A 29 17.50 -13.05 4.24
N LYS A 30 18.01 -14.30 4.26
CA LYS A 30 17.17 -15.51 4.33
C LYS A 30 16.16 -15.47 5.49
N ASN A 31 16.59 -15.05 6.68
CA ASN A 31 15.78 -15.02 7.90
C ASN A 31 15.02 -13.69 8.10
N VAL A 32 15.13 -12.75 7.17
CA VAL A 32 14.46 -11.46 7.29
C VAL A 32 12.95 -11.64 7.12
N THR A 33 12.18 -11.11 8.06
CA THR A 33 10.73 -11.12 8.03
C THR A 33 10.20 -9.73 8.31
N ILE A 34 9.02 -9.43 7.78
CA ILE A 34 8.30 -8.20 8.09
C ILE A 34 6.88 -8.54 8.57
N GLU A 35 6.40 -7.82 9.56
CA GLU A 35 5.06 -7.92 10.11
C GLU A 35 4.29 -6.63 9.80
N LEU A 36 3.06 -6.73 9.31
CA LEU A 36 2.18 -5.59 9.10
C LEU A 36 1.53 -5.20 10.43
N GLU A 37 1.79 -3.97 10.89
CA GLU A 37 1.19 -3.45 12.11
C GLU A 37 -0.30 -3.10 11.90
N ASN A 38 -1.09 -3.19 12.96
CA ASN A 38 -2.55 -3.04 12.92
C ASN A 38 -3.23 -4.01 11.95
N SER A 39 -2.74 -5.24 11.85
CA SER A 39 -3.25 -6.28 10.93
C SER A 39 -4.76 -6.50 11.04
N GLU A 40 -5.34 -6.46 12.25
CA GLU A 40 -6.80 -6.59 12.45
C GLU A 40 -7.60 -5.43 11.84
N LEU A 41 -7.06 -4.20 11.87
CA LEU A 41 -7.70 -3.08 11.20
C LEU A 41 -7.59 -3.20 9.67
N TRP A 42 -6.42 -3.61 9.18
CA TRP A 42 -6.19 -3.88 7.77
C TRP A 42 -7.14 -4.96 7.24
N LYS A 43 -7.33 -6.06 7.97
CA LYS A 43 -8.29 -7.13 7.62
C LYS A 43 -9.71 -6.59 7.46
N LYS A 44 -10.19 -5.76 8.40
CA LYS A 44 -11.52 -5.14 8.33
C LYS A 44 -11.71 -4.28 7.07
N PHE A 45 -10.70 -3.50 6.70
CA PHE A 45 -10.76 -2.74 5.45
C PHE A 45 -10.70 -3.66 4.22
N TYR A 46 -9.85 -4.68 4.26
CA TYR A 46 -9.68 -5.63 3.17
C TYR A 46 -10.97 -6.41 2.88
N GLU A 47 -11.68 -6.87 3.90
CA GLU A 47 -12.97 -7.57 3.79
C GLU A 47 -14.04 -6.74 3.09
N LEU A 48 -14.03 -5.41 3.27
CA LEU A 48 -14.96 -4.48 2.63
C LEU A 48 -14.48 -3.99 1.24
N GLY A 49 -13.28 -4.39 0.83
CA GLY A 49 -12.59 -3.85 -0.35
C GLY A 49 -12.05 -2.45 -0.10
N THR A 50 -10.87 -2.38 0.54
CA THR A 50 -10.20 -1.13 0.91
C THR A 50 -10.23 -0.09 -0.22
N GLU A 51 -10.70 1.12 0.08
CA GLU A 51 -10.62 2.26 -0.83
C GLU A 51 -9.63 3.30 -0.31
N MET A 52 -8.81 3.85 -1.21
CA MET A 52 -7.88 4.94 -0.94
C MET A 52 -8.21 6.13 -1.83
N ILE A 53 -8.46 7.27 -1.20
CA ILE A 53 -8.75 8.52 -1.90
C ILE A 53 -7.49 9.06 -2.56
N VAL A 54 -7.59 9.44 -3.83
CA VAL A 54 -6.53 10.11 -4.59
C VAL A 54 -6.97 11.53 -4.95
N THR A 55 -6.04 12.48 -4.81
CA THR A 55 -6.28 13.90 -5.11
C THR A 55 -5.11 14.47 -5.89
N LYS A 56 -5.31 15.60 -6.58
CA LYS A 56 -4.22 16.29 -7.31
C LYS A 56 -3.05 16.69 -6.39
N SER A 57 -3.34 17.13 -5.17
CA SER A 57 -2.36 17.60 -4.17
C SER A 57 -1.71 16.48 -3.34
N GLY A 58 -2.13 15.23 -3.52
CA GLY A 58 -1.67 14.09 -2.75
C GLY A 58 -2.46 13.90 -1.44
N ARG A 59 -2.86 12.65 -1.18
CA ARG A 59 -3.58 12.25 0.03
C ARG A 59 -2.86 11.12 0.75
N ARG A 60 -2.72 11.25 2.08
CA ARG A 60 -2.15 10.19 2.93
C ARG A 60 -3.09 8.98 2.97
N MET A 61 -2.51 7.80 3.02
CA MET A 61 -3.27 6.55 3.17
C MET A 61 -3.82 6.42 4.59
N PHE A 62 -4.94 5.70 4.69
CA PHE A 62 -5.44 5.19 5.97
C PHE A 62 -6.03 3.79 5.72
N PRO A 63 -5.75 2.75 6.53
CA PRO A 63 -4.76 2.74 7.61
C PRO A 63 -3.36 3.10 7.10
N VAL A 64 -2.51 3.57 8.01
CA VAL A 64 -1.13 3.90 7.65
C VAL A 64 -0.35 2.61 7.44
N LEU A 65 0.48 2.55 6.41
CA LEU A 65 1.42 1.44 6.21
C LEU A 65 2.49 1.53 7.30
N GLN A 66 2.45 0.60 8.23
CA GLN A 66 3.39 0.48 9.33
C GLN A 66 3.87 -0.96 9.39
N ILE A 67 5.18 -1.17 9.49
CA ILE A 67 5.77 -2.51 9.50
C ILE A 67 6.79 -2.64 10.61
N LYS A 68 6.97 -3.88 11.08
CA LYS A 68 8.05 -4.27 11.97
C LYS A 68 8.95 -5.27 11.27
N ILE A 69 10.25 -5.01 11.26
CA ILE A 69 11.25 -5.85 10.59
C ILE A 69 11.99 -6.68 11.63
N ARG A 70 12.34 -7.92 11.29
CA ARG A 70 13.18 -8.82 12.10
C ARG A 70 14.19 -9.56 11.23
N GLY A 71 15.28 -10.01 11.84
CA GLY A 71 16.27 -10.87 11.20
C GLY A 71 17.33 -10.16 10.34
N LEU A 72 17.41 -8.82 10.39
CA LEU A 72 18.49 -8.06 9.75
C LEU A 72 19.80 -8.20 10.54
N GLU A 73 20.93 -8.13 9.85
CA GLU A 73 22.24 -8.05 10.51
C GLU A 73 22.39 -6.68 11.20
N ILE A 74 22.73 -6.69 12.49
CA ILE A 74 22.74 -5.49 13.36
C ILE A 74 23.59 -4.35 12.77
N LYS A 75 24.76 -4.66 12.21
CA LYS A 75 25.74 -3.68 11.70
C LYS A 75 25.58 -3.34 10.22
N LYS A 76 25.01 -4.24 9.40
CA LYS A 76 24.86 -4.03 7.96
C LYS A 76 23.86 -2.90 7.70
N LYS A 77 24.08 -2.13 6.63
CA LYS A 77 23.21 -1.02 6.22
C LYS A 77 22.15 -1.52 5.23
N TYR A 78 20.94 -1.02 5.37
CA TYR A 78 19.81 -1.35 4.51
C TYR A 78 19.05 -0.09 4.10
N SER A 79 18.57 -0.07 2.86
CA SER A 79 17.55 0.87 2.40
C SER A 79 16.20 0.18 2.39
N LEU A 80 15.18 0.89 2.88
CA LEU A 80 13.80 0.44 2.81
C LEU A 80 13.05 1.30 1.81
N SER A 81 12.35 0.64 0.90
CA SER A 81 11.48 1.31 -0.04
C SER A 81 10.18 0.54 -0.23
N LEU A 82 9.21 1.17 -0.87
CA LEU A 82 8.02 0.49 -1.35
C LEU A 82 7.58 1.04 -2.69
N LYS A 83 6.84 0.24 -3.45
CA LYS A 83 6.14 0.66 -4.66
C LYS A 83 4.74 0.10 -4.70
N PHE A 84 3.90 0.72 -5.54
CA PHE A 84 2.54 0.28 -5.79
C PHE A 84 2.47 -0.35 -7.16
N PHE A 85 1.99 -1.58 -7.23
CA PHE A 85 1.83 -2.30 -8.49
C PHE A 85 0.36 -2.58 -8.77
N LEU A 86 0.02 -2.60 -10.06
CA LEU A 86 -1.32 -2.93 -10.52
C LEU A 86 -1.59 -4.42 -10.29
N MET A 87 -2.74 -4.73 -9.69
CA MET A 87 -3.21 -6.11 -9.52
C MET A 87 -3.81 -6.68 -10.81
N SER A 88 -4.21 -5.81 -11.74
CA SER A 88 -4.74 -6.20 -13.05
C SER A 88 -4.64 -5.04 -14.04
N THR A 89 -4.80 -5.36 -15.31
CA THR A 89 -4.97 -4.38 -16.40
C THR A 89 -6.43 -3.92 -16.55
N LYS A 90 -7.31 -4.22 -15.57
CA LYS A 90 -8.75 -3.97 -15.66
C LYS A 90 -9.09 -2.63 -15.01
N LYS A 91 -10.03 -1.90 -15.61
CA LYS A 91 -10.71 -0.75 -14.99
C LYS A 91 -11.96 -1.24 -14.27
N TYR A 92 -12.24 -0.68 -13.12
CA TYR A 92 -13.36 -1.09 -12.28
C TYR A 92 -14.40 0.02 -12.14
N ARG A 93 -15.62 -0.36 -11.82
CA ARG A 93 -16.65 0.54 -11.30
C ARG A 93 -17.35 -0.15 -10.12
N TYR A 94 -17.88 0.63 -9.21
CA TYR A 94 -18.69 0.09 -8.13
C TYR A 94 -20.13 -0.12 -8.62
N SER A 95 -20.71 -1.28 -8.36
CA SER A 95 -22.11 -1.58 -8.63
C SER A 95 -22.89 -1.45 -7.33
N PHE A 96 -23.61 -0.34 -7.17
CA PHE A 96 -24.36 -0.04 -5.94
C PHE A 96 -25.45 -1.08 -5.64
N HIS A 97 -26.22 -1.51 -6.65
CA HIS A 97 -27.28 -2.52 -6.47
C HIS A 97 -26.75 -3.90 -6.07
N GLN A 98 -25.47 -4.18 -6.29
CA GLN A 98 -24.83 -5.46 -5.95
C GLN A 98 -23.77 -5.31 -4.84
N SER A 99 -23.59 -4.08 -4.32
CA SER A 99 -22.56 -3.72 -3.35
C SER A 99 -21.16 -4.28 -3.65
N LYS A 100 -20.75 -4.27 -4.92
CA LYS A 100 -19.49 -4.91 -5.35
C LYS A 100 -18.77 -4.18 -6.47
N TRP A 101 -17.45 -4.38 -6.53
CA TRP A 101 -16.61 -3.93 -7.63
C TRP A 101 -16.80 -4.84 -8.86
N VAL A 102 -17.04 -4.23 -10.03
CA VAL A 102 -17.16 -4.92 -11.32
C VAL A 102 -16.22 -4.31 -12.34
N THR A 103 -15.72 -5.12 -13.27
CA THR A 103 -14.87 -4.65 -14.36
C THR A 103 -15.70 -3.88 -15.38
N CYS A 104 -15.18 -2.77 -15.91
CA CYS A 104 -15.87 -1.93 -16.88
C CYS A 104 -15.01 -1.55 -18.09
N GLY A 105 -13.87 -2.23 -18.30
CA GLY A 105 -12.99 -2.00 -19.44
C GLY A 105 -11.53 -2.23 -19.10
N VAL A 106 -10.67 -1.72 -19.95
CA VAL A 106 -9.21 -1.76 -19.79
C VAL A 106 -8.78 -0.56 -18.95
N GLY A 107 -7.91 -0.83 -17.96
CA GLY A 107 -7.29 0.18 -17.12
C GLY A 107 -6.20 0.92 -17.86
N GLU A 108 -5.82 2.08 -17.32
CA GLU A 108 -4.70 2.85 -17.85
C GLU A 108 -3.39 2.25 -17.33
N GLU A 109 -2.37 2.18 -18.19
CA GLU A 109 -1.03 1.80 -17.77
C GLU A 109 -0.44 2.87 -16.86
N ASN A 110 0.19 2.47 -15.75
CA ASN A 110 0.84 3.42 -14.87
C ASN A 110 2.27 3.68 -15.35
N VAL A 111 2.41 4.65 -16.26
CA VAL A 111 3.68 4.99 -16.93
C VAL A 111 4.75 5.53 -15.96
N GLY A 112 4.40 5.78 -14.69
CA GLY A 112 5.30 6.41 -13.72
C GLY A 112 5.17 5.87 -12.30
N SER A 113 5.05 4.54 -12.10
CA SER A 113 5.07 3.97 -10.73
C SER A 113 6.40 4.29 -10.05
N LYS A 114 6.39 5.36 -9.23
CA LYS A 114 7.54 5.81 -8.45
C LYS A 114 7.77 4.86 -7.28
N ILE A 115 9.03 4.64 -6.96
CA ILE A 115 9.45 4.00 -5.71
C ILE A 115 9.46 5.08 -4.63
N PHE A 116 8.82 4.80 -3.49
CA PHE A 116 8.97 5.61 -2.29
C PHE A 116 10.11 5.04 -1.46
N ILE A 117 11.18 5.81 -1.26
CA ILE A 117 12.29 5.45 -0.37
C ILE A 117 12.00 6.02 1.01
N HIS A 118 12.12 5.19 2.06
CA HIS A 118 11.95 5.64 3.43
C HIS A 118 13.03 6.69 3.78
N PRO A 119 12.67 7.85 4.38
CA PRO A 119 13.61 8.94 4.63
C PRO A 119 14.85 8.57 5.45
N ASP A 120 14.73 7.56 6.32
CA ASP A 120 15.84 7.08 7.15
C ASP A 120 16.81 6.14 6.41
N SER A 121 16.60 5.92 5.11
CA SER A 121 17.50 5.09 4.29
C SER A 121 18.77 5.86 3.88
N PRO A 122 19.96 5.23 3.90
CA PRO A 122 20.24 3.90 4.46
C PRO A 122 20.46 3.95 5.98
N SER A 123 19.97 2.93 6.68
CA SER A 123 20.14 2.76 8.14
C SER A 123 20.58 1.35 8.51
N SER A 124 21.13 1.18 9.71
CA SER A 124 21.62 -0.13 10.15
C SER A 124 20.46 -1.11 10.43
N GLY A 125 20.73 -2.42 10.36
CA GLY A 125 19.74 -3.42 10.77
C GLY A 125 19.27 -3.22 12.22
N HIS A 126 20.17 -2.79 13.12
CA HIS A 126 19.80 -2.39 14.48
C HIS A 126 18.74 -1.29 14.50
N TYR A 127 18.93 -0.23 13.70
CA TYR A 127 18.01 0.90 13.62
C TYR A 127 16.62 0.45 13.14
N TRP A 128 16.57 -0.28 12.03
CA TRP A 128 15.32 -0.74 11.42
C TRP A 128 14.52 -1.71 12.31
N MET A 129 15.21 -2.54 13.09
CA MET A 129 14.54 -3.48 14.00
C MET A 129 14.18 -2.88 15.36
N LYS A 130 14.59 -1.64 15.66
CA LYS A 130 14.40 -1.03 16.98
C LYS A 130 12.94 -0.69 17.27
N HIS A 131 12.23 -0.16 16.27
CA HIS A 131 10.86 0.35 16.41
C HIS A 131 10.02 0.02 15.17
N ILE A 132 8.71 0.26 15.27
CA ILE A 132 7.80 0.21 14.12
C ILE A 132 8.21 1.29 13.11
N ILE A 133 8.32 0.89 11.85
CA ILE A 133 8.64 1.78 10.73
C ILE A 133 7.34 2.26 10.11
N SER A 134 7.21 3.57 9.92
CA SER A 134 5.96 4.20 9.47
C SER A 134 6.13 4.94 8.16
N PHE A 135 5.24 4.66 7.21
CA PHE A 135 5.16 5.38 5.92
C PHE A 135 4.08 6.47 5.95
N GLU A 136 3.80 7.07 7.11
CA GLU A 136 2.75 8.10 7.30
C GLU A 136 2.87 9.33 6.39
N LYS A 137 4.08 9.66 5.94
CA LYS A 137 4.34 10.83 5.07
C LYS A 137 4.03 10.53 3.61
N LEU A 138 3.85 9.25 3.24
CA LEU A 138 3.51 8.84 1.89
C LEU A 138 2.15 9.37 1.48
N LYS A 139 2.06 9.88 0.25
CA LYS A 139 0.81 10.37 -0.34
C LYS A 139 0.60 9.77 -1.73
N LEU A 140 -0.67 9.47 -2.02
CA LEU A 140 -1.16 9.04 -3.32
C LEU A 140 -1.77 10.21 -4.09
N THR A 141 -1.48 10.31 -5.38
CA THR A 141 -2.03 11.34 -6.28
C THR A 141 -2.48 10.71 -7.60
N ASN A 142 -3.44 11.35 -8.27
CA ASN A 142 -3.81 11.04 -9.66
C ASN A 142 -3.23 12.05 -10.66
N ASN A 143 -2.36 12.96 -10.21
CA ASN A 143 -1.66 13.89 -11.09
C ASN A 143 -0.44 13.19 -11.72
N VAL A 144 -0.55 12.81 -13.00
CA VAL A 144 0.55 12.18 -13.75
C VAL A 144 1.80 13.07 -13.88
N PHE A 145 1.63 14.39 -13.73
CA PHE A 145 2.71 15.37 -13.73
C PHE A 145 3.14 15.78 -12.31
N ASP A 146 2.93 14.94 -11.29
CA ASP A 146 3.33 15.26 -9.92
C ASP A 146 4.85 15.50 -9.81
N ARG A 147 5.18 16.69 -9.30
CA ARG A 147 6.56 17.15 -9.02
C ARG A 147 6.93 17.09 -7.53
N ASN A 148 6.00 16.71 -6.66
CA ASN A 148 6.20 16.69 -5.21
C ASN A 148 6.76 15.36 -4.68
N GLY A 149 6.96 14.38 -5.56
CA GLY A 149 7.44 13.05 -5.18
C GLY A 149 6.35 12.14 -4.62
N HIS A 150 5.07 12.48 -4.84
CA HIS A 150 3.96 11.61 -4.48
C HIS A 150 3.90 10.39 -5.40
N ILE A 151 3.31 9.30 -4.89
CA ILE A 151 3.04 8.12 -5.70
C ILE A 151 1.85 8.39 -6.60
N VAL A 152 2.07 8.31 -7.91
CA VAL A 152 1.02 8.45 -8.92
C VAL A 152 0.31 7.12 -9.10
N VAL A 153 -1.02 7.13 -8.99
CA VAL A 153 -1.89 5.99 -9.27
C VAL A 153 -3.11 6.45 -10.07
N ASN A 154 -3.67 5.54 -10.86
CA ASN A 154 -4.86 5.79 -11.65
C ASN A 154 -6.10 5.47 -10.83
N SER A 155 -7.10 6.35 -10.90
CA SER A 155 -8.38 6.12 -10.24
C SER A 155 -9.10 4.93 -10.86
N MET A 156 -9.90 4.24 -10.06
CA MET A 156 -10.72 3.09 -10.46
C MET A 156 -9.91 1.87 -10.90
N GLN A 157 -8.68 1.73 -10.39
CA GLN A 157 -7.81 0.58 -10.58
C GLN A 157 -7.34 0.01 -9.23
N LYS A 158 -7.11 -1.31 -9.22
CA LYS A 158 -6.73 -2.06 -8.02
C LYS A 158 -5.21 -2.14 -7.91
N TYR A 159 -4.69 -1.78 -6.73
CA TYR A 159 -3.27 -1.79 -6.43
C TYR A 159 -2.98 -2.67 -5.21
N ASN A 160 -1.72 -3.10 -5.10
CA ASN A 160 -1.16 -3.61 -3.87
C ASN A 160 0.25 -3.01 -3.65
N VAL A 161 0.78 -3.19 -2.45
CA VAL A 161 2.07 -2.65 -2.00
C VAL A 161 3.13 -3.74 -2.07
N LEU A 162 4.29 -3.41 -2.65
CA LEU A 162 5.50 -4.21 -2.57
C LEU A 162 6.54 -3.45 -1.75
N PHE A 163 6.87 -3.96 -0.56
CA PHE A 163 7.97 -3.48 0.25
C PHE A 163 9.26 -4.14 -0.25
N THR A 164 10.34 -3.35 -0.31
CA THR A 164 11.66 -3.82 -0.72
C THR A 164 12.70 -3.41 0.33
N ILE A 165 13.45 -4.39 0.82
CA ILE A 165 14.64 -4.17 1.65
C ILE A 165 15.86 -4.45 0.76
N VAL A 166 16.74 -3.47 0.63
CA VAL A 166 18.01 -3.59 -0.10
C VAL A 166 19.15 -3.57 0.90
N ALA A 167 20.00 -4.58 0.89
CA ALA A 167 21.20 -4.63 1.73
C ALA A 167 22.39 -3.96 1.01
N HIS A 168 23.07 -3.07 1.70
CA HIS A 168 24.30 -2.43 1.21
C HIS A 168 25.50 -3.26 1.64
N HIS A 169 26.40 -3.53 0.71
CA HIS A 169 27.67 -4.21 0.96
C HIS A 169 28.77 -3.15 1.09
N ASP A 170 29.67 -3.31 2.07
CA ASP A 170 30.80 -2.39 2.27
C ASP A 170 31.84 -2.50 1.15
N ASP A 171 31.91 -3.67 0.50
CA ASP A 171 32.82 -3.92 -0.59
C ASP A 171 32.30 -3.24 -1.86
N ASN A 172 33.17 -2.45 -2.53
CA ASN A 172 32.95 -1.77 -3.82
C ASN A 172 32.58 -2.70 -5.01
N ASN A 173 32.17 -3.94 -4.76
CA ASN A 173 31.51 -4.78 -5.74
C ASN A 173 30.06 -4.31 -5.90
N PHE A 174 29.88 -3.24 -6.67
CA PHE A 174 28.59 -2.71 -7.13
C PHE A 174 27.69 -3.73 -7.85
N ASN A 175 28.18 -4.96 -8.09
CA ASN A 175 27.52 -5.95 -8.94
C ASN A 175 26.55 -6.89 -8.20
N GLU A 176 26.49 -6.88 -6.87
CA GLU A 176 25.58 -7.76 -6.13
C GLU A 176 24.65 -6.93 -5.24
N ILE A 177 23.50 -6.56 -5.78
CA ILE A 177 22.41 -5.96 -5.01
C ILE A 177 21.64 -7.12 -4.37
N GLU A 178 21.78 -7.29 -3.07
CA GLU A 178 20.94 -8.20 -2.32
C GLU A 178 19.63 -7.46 -1.95
N GLU A 179 18.50 -7.88 -2.52
CA GLU A 179 17.19 -7.34 -2.18
C GLU A 179 16.19 -8.42 -1.78
N LYS A 180 15.20 -8.05 -0.95
CA LYS A 180 14.11 -8.92 -0.54
C LYS A 180 12.79 -8.19 -0.58
N HIS A 181 11.79 -8.82 -1.20
CA HIS A 181 10.47 -8.23 -1.39
C HIS A 181 9.41 -8.88 -0.51
N PHE A 182 8.46 -8.06 -0.08
CA PHE A 182 7.34 -8.49 0.74
C PHE A 182 6.06 -7.77 0.33
N SER A 183 4.95 -8.47 0.42
CA SER A 183 3.62 -7.92 0.18
C SER A 183 2.62 -8.57 1.12
N PHE A 184 1.55 -7.85 1.45
CA PHE A 184 0.45 -8.36 2.25
C PHE A 184 -0.82 -8.29 1.40
N LYS A 185 -1.67 -9.32 1.43
CA LYS A 185 -2.93 -9.26 0.69
C LYS A 185 -3.83 -8.14 1.22
N GLU A 186 -3.74 -7.88 2.53
CA GLU A 186 -4.58 -6.91 3.23
C GLU A 186 -4.28 -5.47 2.80
N THR A 187 -3.10 -5.21 2.23
CA THR A 187 -2.73 -3.90 1.69
C THR A 187 -3.25 -3.65 0.27
N GLU A 188 -3.99 -4.59 -0.32
CA GLU A 188 -4.71 -4.34 -1.56
C GLU A 188 -5.76 -3.25 -1.37
N PHE A 189 -5.89 -2.35 -2.36
CA PHE A 189 -6.91 -1.32 -2.36
C PHE A 189 -7.33 -0.90 -3.76
N MET A 190 -8.51 -0.29 -3.83
CA MET A 190 -9.01 0.43 -4.98
C MET A 190 -8.70 1.92 -4.84
N ALA A 191 -7.96 2.48 -5.80
CA ALA A 191 -7.76 3.92 -5.86
C ALA A 191 -9.04 4.60 -6.35
N VAL A 192 -9.53 5.62 -5.66
CA VAL A 192 -10.79 6.29 -5.99
C VAL A 192 -10.69 7.80 -5.76
N THR A 193 -11.43 8.62 -6.50
CA THR A 193 -11.49 10.08 -6.25
C THR A 193 -12.53 10.46 -5.20
N ALA A 194 -13.49 9.58 -4.94
CA ALA A 194 -14.50 9.67 -3.88
C ALA A 194 -14.86 8.25 -3.43
N TYR A 195 -15.22 8.08 -2.15
CA TYR A 195 -15.61 6.77 -1.65
C TYR A 195 -16.85 6.24 -2.38
N GLN A 196 -16.86 4.94 -2.68
CA GLN A 196 -17.96 4.26 -3.36
C GLN A 196 -18.75 3.38 -2.39
N ASN A 197 -18.06 2.63 -1.53
CA ASN A 197 -18.69 1.81 -0.50
C ASN A 197 -18.91 2.63 0.79
N HIS A 198 -20.17 2.87 1.15
CA HIS A 198 -20.54 3.60 2.38
C HIS A 198 -20.00 2.92 3.66
N GLN A 199 -19.85 1.59 3.67
CA GLN A 199 -19.29 0.86 4.81
C GLN A 199 -17.81 1.20 5.01
N ILE A 200 -17.07 1.43 3.91
CA ILE A 200 -15.69 1.93 3.98
C ILE A 200 -15.72 3.35 4.57
N THR A 201 -16.62 4.22 4.12
CA THR A 201 -16.74 5.58 4.66
C THR A 201 -17.01 5.57 6.17
N GLN A 202 -17.97 4.76 6.63
CA GLN A 202 -18.27 4.57 8.06
C GLN A 202 -17.05 4.07 8.83
N LEU A 203 -16.40 3.01 8.35
CA LEU A 203 -15.20 2.48 9.00
C LEU A 203 -14.05 3.50 9.04
N LYS A 204 -13.91 4.36 8.01
CA LYS A 204 -12.96 5.49 8.04
C LYS A 204 -13.35 6.51 9.10
N ILE A 205 -14.63 6.90 9.20
CA ILE A 205 -15.11 7.86 10.22
C ILE A 205 -14.83 7.32 11.62
N GLU A 206 -15.18 6.06 11.87
CA GLU A 206 -14.99 5.40 13.16
C GLU A 206 -13.52 5.27 13.56
N ARG A 207 -12.65 4.86 12.62
CA ARG A 207 -11.29 4.41 12.95
C ARG A 207 -10.20 5.43 12.66
N ASN A 208 -10.42 6.36 11.74
CA ASN A 208 -9.42 7.37 11.40
C ASN A 208 -9.44 8.49 12.45
N PRO A 209 -8.34 8.73 13.19
CA PRO A 209 -8.28 9.83 14.15
C PRO A 209 -8.62 11.20 13.54
N PHE A 210 -8.28 11.41 12.26
CA PHE A 210 -8.53 12.66 11.55
C PHE A 210 -9.97 12.84 11.06
N ALA A 211 -10.85 11.87 11.28
CA ALA A 211 -12.29 11.96 10.98
C ALA A 211 -13.14 12.28 12.23
N LYS A 212 -12.51 12.73 13.33
CA LYS A 212 -13.18 12.97 14.62
C LYS A 212 -14.43 13.85 14.53
N GLY A 213 -14.38 14.94 13.76
CA GLY A 213 -15.52 15.86 13.62
C GLY A 213 -16.78 15.18 13.05
N PHE A 214 -16.64 14.20 12.15
CA PHE A 214 -17.79 13.47 11.63
C PHE A 214 -18.45 12.57 12.69
N ARG A 215 -17.65 12.00 13.60
CA ARG A 215 -18.17 11.21 14.74
C ARG A 215 -18.96 12.07 15.73
N GLU A 216 -18.49 13.28 15.99
CA GLU A 216 -19.15 14.22 16.90
C GLU A 216 -20.48 14.74 16.32
N MET A 217 -20.52 15.04 15.02
CA MET A 217 -21.77 15.44 14.34
C MET A 217 -22.84 14.35 14.35
N GLU A 218 -22.47 13.08 14.19
CA GLU A 218 -23.42 11.96 14.30
C GLU A 218 -24.03 11.92 15.71
N ASN A 219 -23.20 12.01 16.75
CA ASN A 219 -23.66 12.03 18.15
C ASN A 219 -24.60 13.21 18.43
N GLU A 220 -24.29 14.41 17.92
CA GLU A 220 -25.17 15.58 18.07
C GLU A 220 -26.51 15.39 17.36
N LEU A 221 -26.52 14.78 16.17
CA LEU A 221 -27.76 14.50 15.45
C LEU A 221 -28.63 13.46 16.18
N PHE A 222 -28.00 12.46 16.81
CA PHE A 222 -28.67 11.49 17.66
C PHE A 222 -29.28 12.15 18.90
N ILE A 223 -28.51 12.96 19.63
CA ILE A 223 -29.01 13.72 20.79
C ILE A 223 -30.17 14.62 20.38
N LYS A 224 -30.11 15.31 19.23
CA LYS A 224 -31.21 16.13 18.73
C LYS A 224 -32.45 15.29 18.41
N LYS A 225 -32.30 14.11 17.80
CA LYS A 225 -33.42 13.19 17.54
C LYS A 225 -34.04 12.67 18.84
N ASP A 226 -33.23 12.33 19.83
CA ASP A 226 -33.71 11.86 21.13
C ASP A 226 -34.47 12.96 21.89
N ILE A 227 -33.97 14.21 21.85
CA ILE A 227 -34.68 15.37 22.42
C ILE A 227 -35.98 15.64 21.66
N LEU A 228 -35.99 15.54 20.34
CA LEU A 228 -37.20 15.72 19.53
C LEU A 228 -38.25 14.63 19.79
N ASN A 229 -37.85 13.43 20.22
CA ASN A 229 -38.76 12.36 20.62
C ASN A 229 -39.26 12.50 22.08
N LEU A 230 -38.72 13.46 22.84
CA LEU A 230 -39.12 13.75 24.23
C LEU A 230 -40.19 14.86 24.33
N PHE A 231 -40.55 15.50 23.21
CA PHE A 231 -41.63 16.50 23.10
C PHE A 231 -42.72 16.01 22.15
#